data_AF-A0A218QUM9-F1
#
_entry.id   AF-A0A218QUM9-F1
#
_cell.length_a   1.000
_cell.length_b   1.000
_cell.length_c   1.000
_cell.angle_alpha   90.00
_cell.angle_beta   90.00
_cell.angle_gamma   90.00
#
_symmetry.space_group_name_H-M   'P 1'
#
loop_
_entity.id
_entity.type
_entity.pdbx_description
1 polymer ?
#
loop_
_entity_poly.entity_id
_entity_poly.type
_entity_poly.pdbx_seq_one_letter_code
_entity_poly.pdbx_strand_id
1 'polypeptide(L)'
;MKNRKNILVFILSMSLATAGTVGLTVLTTESDALAQSSNPSPAQLNTNTAKKEKSALESMISTYTTPISIILSAIGGVVTYSINESWKRRQYLEEKVKDFEGKIETTNIRKMLSAELQCVELFPFLEKPTHRFVVVEDCLWAEALLECKCNKTLKEQYSLIDKEDEHFYQQKPAVKACIRDNFNRYLNHLQQFEKMIESRIVNQETLKIYLEPWLEFIDRANNGVSVKCPSSGEEYLPKQALLEYMGLLENTPEEELSIIQKDVRTLVSRFRPLSSFTSRSKQTSTTIQCETLTTVQSQVV
;
A
#
# COMPACT_ATOMS: atom_id res chain seq x y z
N MET A 1 17.36 3.69 15.43
CA MET A 1 17.63 3.65 16.90
C MET A 1 17.68 5.01 17.61
N LYS A 2 17.77 6.16 16.92
CA LYS A 2 17.83 7.50 17.57
C LYS A 2 16.60 7.86 18.44
N ASN A 3 15.40 7.39 18.10
CA ASN A 3 14.17 7.80 18.82
C ASN A 3 13.96 7.10 20.18
N ARG A 4 14.62 5.96 20.45
CA ARG A 4 14.48 5.26 21.75
C ARG A 4 15.10 6.04 22.90
N LYS A 5 16.19 6.78 22.65
CA LYS A 5 16.84 7.62 23.67
C LYS A 5 15.94 8.79 24.09
N ASN A 6 15.23 9.40 23.16
CA ASN A 6 14.36 10.54 23.45
C ASN A 6 13.11 10.12 24.26
N ILE A 7 12.54 8.94 23.98
CA ILE A 7 11.42 8.40 24.75
C ILE A 7 11.84 8.09 26.19
N LEU A 8 13.02 7.50 26.38
CA LEU A 8 13.51 7.14 27.72
C LEU A 8 13.84 8.39 28.56
N VAL A 9 14.39 9.43 27.94
CA VAL A 9 14.62 10.74 28.60
C VAL A 9 13.30 11.40 28.99
N PHE A 10 12.27 11.31 28.15
CA PHE A 10 10.94 11.89 28.45
C PHE A 10 10.20 11.13 29.57
N ILE A 11 10.27 9.79 29.58
CA ILE A 11 9.70 8.98 30.67
C ILE A 11 10.45 9.28 31.98
N LEU A 12 11.78 9.41 31.93
CA LEU A 12 12.59 9.73 33.10
C LEU A 12 12.26 11.14 33.63
N SER A 13 12.11 12.14 32.76
CA SER A 13 11.77 13.50 33.19
C SER A 13 10.36 13.61 33.77
N MET A 14 9.38 12.88 33.21
CA MET A 14 8.04 12.77 33.80
C MET A 14 8.07 12.08 35.18
N SER A 15 8.88 11.03 35.34
CA SER A 15 9.02 10.30 36.62
C SER A 15 9.69 11.15 37.71
N LEU A 16 10.68 11.97 37.34
CA LEU A 16 11.30 12.93 38.26
C LEU A 16 10.34 14.07 38.65
N ALA A 17 9.48 14.52 37.72
CA ALA A 17 8.51 15.57 38.01
C ALA A 17 7.43 15.14 39.00
N THR A 18 6.96 13.88 38.93
CA THR A 18 5.97 13.34 39.88
C THR A 18 6.57 12.98 41.24
N ALA A 19 7.83 12.54 41.30
CA ALA A 19 8.52 12.32 42.58
C ALA A 19 8.77 13.63 43.35
N GLY A 20 9.00 14.75 42.64
CA GLY A 20 9.26 16.05 43.26
C GLY A 20 8.05 16.67 43.97
N THR A 21 6.83 16.47 43.45
CA THR A 21 5.60 17.04 44.04
C THR A 21 5.13 16.29 45.29
N VAL A 22 5.37 14.98 45.37
CA VAL A 22 5.04 14.18 46.57
C VAL A 22 6.03 14.44 47.71
N GLY A 23 7.31 14.68 47.42
CA GLY A 23 8.30 15.06 48.43
C GLY A 23 8.03 16.42 49.09
N LEU A 24 7.50 17.39 48.34
CA LEU A 24 7.23 18.74 48.86
C LEU A 24 6.01 18.80 49.79
N THR A 25 5.01 17.93 49.57
CA THR A 25 3.80 17.85 50.42
C THR A 25 4.06 17.13 51.74
N VAL A 26 4.98 16.17 51.78
CA VAL A 26 5.38 15.47 53.01
C VAL A 26 6.29 16.35 53.90
N LEU A 27 7.21 17.14 53.32
CA LEU A 27 8.10 18.01 54.11
C LEU A 27 7.40 19.24 54.72
N THR A 28 6.25 19.64 54.18
CA THR A 28 5.47 20.77 54.70
C THR A 28 4.50 20.38 55.80
N THR A 29 4.07 19.12 55.87
CA THR A 29 3.14 18.63 56.90
C THR A 29 3.83 18.26 58.22
N GLU A 30 5.13 17.97 58.22
CA GLU A 30 5.87 17.57 59.44
C GLU A 30 6.42 18.76 60.26
N SER A 31 6.50 19.95 59.66
CA SER A 31 7.06 21.16 60.31
C SER A 31 6.09 21.87 61.28
N ASP A 32 4.78 21.67 61.16
CA ASP A 32 3.78 22.42 61.93
C ASP A 32 3.30 21.71 63.21
N ALA A 33 3.77 20.47 63.47
CA ALA A 33 3.31 19.67 64.60
C ALA A 33 4.15 19.82 65.90
N LEU A 34 5.23 20.61 65.93
CA LEU A 34 6.15 20.67 67.10
C LEU A 34 6.35 22.04 67.76
N ALA A 35 5.60 23.08 67.36
CA ALA A 35 5.75 24.43 67.94
C ALA A 35 4.58 24.83 68.85
N GLN A 36 4.42 24.15 69.99
CA GLN A 36 3.65 24.67 71.13
C GLN A 36 4.42 24.38 72.43
N SER A 37 5.21 25.34 72.92
CA SER A 37 5.33 25.66 74.36
C SER A 37 6.40 26.74 74.61
N SER A 38 6.04 27.69 75.46
CA SER A 38 6.87 28.63 76.25
C SER A 38 7.20 30.04 75.71
N ASN A 39 6.57 31.02 76.38
CA ASN A 39 6.86 32.41 76.72
C ASN A 39 7.52 33.41 75.74
N PRO A 40 6.97 34.65 75.64
CA PRO A 40 7.46 35.69 74.74
C PRO A 40 8.67 36.44 75.33
N SER A 41 9.78 36.45 74.58
CA SER A 41 10.95 37.30 74.80
C SER A 41 10.92 38.50 73.84
N PRO A 42 11.25 39.74 74.29
CA PRO A 42 11.19 40.94 73.47
C PRO A 42 12.46 41.06 72.61
N ALA A 43 12.51 40.26 71.54
CA ALA A 43 13.50 40.40 70.46
C ALA A 43 12.86 39.97 69.13
N GLN A 44 11.65 40.46 68.84
CA GLN A 44 10.93 40.20 67.59
C GLN A 44 10.84 41.47 66.75
N LEU A 45 11.97 41.90 66.20
CA LEU A 45 12.01 42.97 65.21
C LEU A 45 13.10 42.65 64.19
N ASN A 46 12.94 41.54 63.43
CA ASN A 46 13.61 41.30 62.14
C ASN A 46 13.28 39.93 61.48
N THR A 47 12.48 39.05 62.07
CA THR A 47 12.15 37.72 61.48
C THR A 47 10.97 37.74 60.50
N ASN A 48 10.19 38.83 60.44
CA ASN A 48 9.00 38.94 59.57
C ASN A 48 9.33 39.19 58.09
N THR A 49 10.51 39.69 57.76
CA THR A 49 10.96 39.92 56.38
C THR A 49 11.36 38.62 55.68
N ALA A 50 12.11 37.73 56.36
CA ALA A 50 12.53 36.45 55.80
C ALA A 50 11.36 35.47 55.55
N LYS A 51 10.33 35.47 56.41
CA LYS A 51 9.13 34.64 56.23
C LYS A 51 8.29 35.10 55.03
N LYS A 52 8.31 36.40 54.72
CA LYS A 52 7.55 37.01 53.62
C LYS A 52 8.21 36.77 52.26
N GLU A 53 9.55 36.71 52.20
CA GLU A 53 10.26 36.34 50.98
C GLU A 53 10.08 34.87 50.61
N LYS A 54 10.04 33.96 51.60
CA LYS A 54 9.83 32.53 51.35
C LYS A 54 8.44 32.23 50.78
N SER A 55 7.38 32.86 51.31
CA SER A 55 6.02 32.67 50.79
C SER A 55 5.81 33.30 49.41
N ALA A 56 6.50 34.40 49.10
CA ALA A 56 6.49 35.00 47.76
C ALA A 56 7.14 34.07 46.73
N LEU A 57 8.29 33.46 47.06
CA LEU A 57 9.00 32.50 46.20
C LEU A 57 8.16 31.24 45.92
N GLU A 58 7.53 30.66 46.94
CA GLU A 58 6.66 29.49 46.80
C GLU A 58 5.43 29.79 45.93
N SER A 59 4.82 30.98 46.09
CA SER A 59 3.70 31.40 45.23
C SER A 59 4.13 31.59 43.77
N MET A 60 5.33 32.14 43.54
CA MET A 60 5.90 32.32 42.19
C MET A 60 6.15 30.95 41.55
N ILE A 61 6.81 30.03 42.26
CA ILE A 61 7.09 28.67 41.75
C ILE A 61 5.79 27.94 41.42
N SER A 62 4.78 27.99 42.30
CA SER A 62 3.47 27.35 42.05
C SER A 62 2.75 27.95 40.82
N THR A 63 2.83 29.27 40.64
CA THR A 63 2.17 29.98 39.54
C THR A 63 2.77 29.61 38.17
N TYR A 64 4.08 29.38 38.09
CA TYR A 64 4.73 29.04 36.82
C TYR A 64 4.85 27.53 36.56
N THR A 65 4.97 26.69 37.59
CA THR A 65 5.13 25.22 37.41
C THR A 65 3.86 24.55 36.90
N THR A 66 2.68 24.98 37.36
CA THR A 66 1.38 24.43 36.94
C THR A 66 1.13 24.56 35.43
N PRO A 67 1.22 25.76 34.81
CA PRO A 67 1.01 25.90 33.37
C PRO A 67 2.08 25.17 32.54
N ILE A 68 3.34 25.14 32.99
CA ILE A 68 4.41 24.40 32.30
C ILE A 68 4.11 22.90 32.29
N SER A 69 3.63 22.34 33.41
CA SER A 69 3.27 20.92 33.50
C SER A 69 2.12 20.56 32.55
N ILE A 70 1.10 21.42 32.45
CA ILE A 70 -0.04 21.24 31.53
C ILE A 70 0.44 21.27 30.08
N ILE A 71 1.27 22.26 29.71
CA ILE A 71 1.80 22.40 28.35
C ILE A 71 2.66 21.19 27.96
N LEU A 72 3.56 20.75 28.84
CA LEU A 72 4.41 19.58 28.58
C LEU A 72 3.59 18.29 28.44
N SER A 73 2.56 18.12 29.26
CA SER A 73 1.65 16.97 29.17
C SER A 73 0.84 16.99 27.87
N ALA A 74 0.37 18.16 27.44
CA ALA A 74 -0.33 18.34 26.17
C ALA A 74 0.58 18.02 24.98
N ILE A 75 1.83 18.51 24.98
CA ILE A 75 2.81 18.19 23.94
C ILE A 75 3.10 16.67 23.91
N GLY A 76 3.29 16.04 25.07
CA GLY A 76 3.47 14.60 25.17
C GLY A 76 2.28 13.80 24.63
N GLY A 77 1.06 14.25 24.93
CA GLY A 77 -0.19 13.70 24.40
C GLY A 77 -0.29 13.79 22.88
N VAL A 78 0.05 14.95 22.30
CA VAL A 78 0.06 15.13 20.84
C VAL A 78 1.09 14.22 20.17
N VAL A 79 2.32 14.13 20.70
CA VAL A 79 3.37 13.29 20.12
C VAL A 79 2.99 11.81 20.18
N THR A 80 2.49 11.33 21.33
CA THR A 80 2.05 9.93 21.47
C THR A 80 0.87 9.60 20.58
N TYR A 81 -0.10 10.51 20.45
CA TYR A 81 -1.22 10.40 19.52
C TYR A 81 -0.73 10.29 18.06
N SER A 82 0.17 11.17 17.62
CA SER A 82 0.72 11.14 16.25
C SER A 82 1.49 9.85 15.98
N ILE A 83 2.25 9.34 16.96
CA ILE A 83 2.95 8.04 16.81
C ILE A 83 1.94 6.90 16.66
N ASN A 84 0.91 6.86 17.52
CA ASN A 84 -0.14 5.84 17.48
C ASN A 84 -0.91 5.87 16.15
N GLU A 85 -1.26 7.07 15.67
CA GLU A 85 -1.93 7.25 14.39
C GLU A 85 -1.05 6.77 13.23
N SER A 86 0.25 7.09 13.24
CA SER A 86 1.20 6.63 12.22
C SER A 86 1.36 5.10 12.20
N TRP A 87 1.23 4.44 13.36
CA TRP A 87 1.29 2.99 13.47
C TRP A 87 0.01 2.34 12.93
N LYS A 88 -1.16 2.88 13.29
CA LYS A 88 -2.45 2.41 12.75
C LYS A 88 -2.52 2.54 11.23
N ARG A 89 -2.04 3.64 10.66
CA ARG A 89 -1.97 3.83 9.20
C ARG A 89 -1.06 2.80 8.53
N ARG A 90 0.08 2.46 9.15
CA ARG A 90 0.99 1.42 8.65
C ARG A 90 0.35 0.04 8.70
N GLN A 91 -0.27 -0.32 9.82
CA GLN A 91 -0.97 -1.60 9.96
C GLN A 91 -2.11 -1.73 8.93
N TYR A 92 -2.90 -0.68 8.74
CA TYR A 92 -3.95 -0.64 7.72
C TYR A 92 -3.37 -0.83 6.30
N LEU A 93 -2.26 -0.17 5.98
CA LEU A 93 -1.60 -0.34 4.69
C LEU A 93 -1.06 -1.76 4.50
N GLU A 94 -0.38 -2.32 5.50
CA GLU A 94 0.13 -3.69 5.49
C GLU A 94 -1.01 -4.69 5.26
N GLU A 95 -2.15 -4.51 5.92
CA GLU A 95 -3.34 -5.32 5.71
C GLU A 95 -3.88 -5.17 4.28
N LYS A 96 -3.99 -3.96 3.74
CA LYS A 96 -4.47 -3.75 2.37
C LYS A 96 -3.53 -4.28 1.29
N VAL A 97 -2.23 -4.19 1.51
CA VAL A 97 -1.24 -4.80 0.61
C VAL A 97 -1.34 -6.31 0.70
N LYS A 98 -1.40 -6.87 1.91
CA LYS A 98 -1.55 -8.32 2.10
C LYS A 98 -2.83 -8.84 1.46
N ASP A 99 -3.95 -8.12 1.60
CA ASP A 99 -5.21 -8.41 0.93
C ASP A 99 -5.07 -8.37 -0.59
N PHE A 100 -4.34 -7.39 -1.12
CA PHE A 100 -4.08 -7.28 -2.56
C PHE A 100 -3.21 -8.44 -3.07
N GLU A 101 -2.12 -8.76 -2.38
CA GLU A 101 -1.20 -9.84 -2.77
C GLU A 101 -1.81 -11.24 -2.60
N GLY A 102 -2.67 -11.42 -1.58
CA GLY A 102 -3.34 -12.68 -1.29
C GLY A 102 -4.49 -13.02 -2.24
N LYS A 103 -4.91 -12.08 -3.10
CA LYS A 103 -5.96 -12.34 -4.10
C LYS A 103 -5.47 -13.26 -5.20
N ILE A 104 -6.36 -14.16 -5.62
CA ILE A 104 -6.08 -15.12 -6.68
C ILE A 104 -5.76 -14.42 -7.99
N GLU A 105 -6.41 -13.29 -8.28
CA GLU A 105 -6.18 -12.51 -9.48
C GLU A 105 -4.77 -11.92 -9.52
N THR A 106 -4.33 -11.34 -8.41
CA THR A 106 -2.98 -10.78 -8.28
C THR A 106 -1.92 -11.87 -8.44
N THR A 107 -2.16 -13.04 -7.83
CA THR A 107 -1.28 -14.20 -7.96
C THR A 107 -1.23 -14.71 -9.40
N ASN A 108 -2.39 -14.81 -10.06
CA ASN A 108 -2.53 -15.23 -11.44
C ASN A 108 -1.81 -14.28 -12.41
N ILE A 109 -1.93 -12.97 -12.20
CA ILE A 109 -1.25 -11.95 -13.01
C ILE A 109 0.26 -12.05 -12.83
N ARG A 110 0.75 -12.21 -11.59
CA ARG A 110 2.17 -12.42 -11.34
C ARG A 110 2.71 -13.64 -12.09
N LYS A 111 1.95 -14.74 -12.10
CA LYS A 111 2.29 -15.97 -12.84
C LYS A 111 2.28 -15.73 -14.35
N MET A 112 1.24 -15.10 -14.90
CA MET A 112 1.13 -14.77 -16.33
C MET A 112 2.23 -13.82 -16.82
N LEU A 113 2.72 -12.93 -15.96
CA LEU A 113 3.82 -12.01 -16.31
C LEU A 113 5.22 -12.58 -16.03
N SER A 114 5.30 -13.76 -15.40
CA SER A 114 6.58 -14.41 -15.11
C SER A 114 7.09 -15.21 -16.31
N ALA A 115 8.41 -15.26 -16.48
CA ALA A 115 9.07 -16.01 -17.56
C ALA A 115 9.12 -17.54 -17.30
N GLU A 116 8.58 -18.02 -16.18
CA GLU A 116 8.51 -19.45 -15.83
C GLU A 116 7.14 -20.02 -16.25
N LEU A 117 7.07 -21.34 -16.49
CA LEU A 117 5.86 -22.05 -16.95
C LEU A 117 4.59 -21.58 -16.20
N GLN A 118 3.67 -20.94 -16.94
CA GLN A 118 2.57 -20.17 -16.37
C GLN A 118 1.35 -21.07 -16.14
N CYS A 119 1.40 -21.91 -15.11
CA CYS A 119 0.24 -22.67 -14.66
C CYS A 119 -0.64 -21.77 -13.75
N VAL A 120 -1.76 -21.29 -14.32
CA VAL A 120 -2.62 -20.25 -13.74
C VAL A 120 -3.99 -20.82 -13.40
N GLU A 121 -4.52 -20.48 -12.24
CA GLU A 121 -5.84 -20.95 -11.81
C GLU A 121 -6.94 -20.05 -12.37
N LEU A 122 -7.47 -20.38 -13.56
CA LEU A 122 -8.49 -19.57 -14.23
C LEU A 122 -9.92 -19.97 -13.86
N PHE A 123 -10.13 -21.23 -13.44
CA PHE A 123 -11.47 -21.78 -13.21
C PHE A 123 -11.62 -22.38 -11.80
N PRO A 124 -11.51 -21.56 -10.73
CA PRO A 124 -11.51 -22.05 -9.35
C PRO A 124 -12.80 -22.74 -8.91
N PHE A 125 -13.87 -22.58 -9.69
CA PHE A 125 -15.20 -23.17 -9.44
C PHE A 125 -15.32 -24.62 -9.93
N LEU A 126 -14.37 -25.14 -10.71
CA LEU A 126 -14.37 -26.52 -11.16
C LEU A 126 -13.85 -27.45 -10.06
N GLU A 127 -14.47 -28.61 -9.89
CA GLU A 127 -14.12 -29.54 -8.79
C GLU A 127 -12.73 -30.16 -8.99
N LYS A 128 -12.39 -30.56 -10.22
CA LYS A 128 -11.14 -31.25 -10.54
C LYS A 128 -9.99 -30.25 -10.70
N PRO A 129 -8.87 -30.39 -9.95
CA PRO A 129 -7.70 -29.52 -10.09
C PRO A 129 -7.17 -29.41 -11.53
N THR A 130 -7.13 -30.51 -12.27
CA THR A 130 -6.67 -30.52 -13.67
C THR A 130 -7.48 -29.62 -14.61
N HIS A 131 -8.72 -29.27 -14.24
CA HIS A 131 -9.58 -28.39 -15.01
C HIS A 131 -9.53 -26.94 -14.50
N ARG A 132 -9.10 -26.73 -13.24
CA ARG A 132 -8.97 -25.40 -12.62
C ARG A 132 -7.79 -24.61 -13.18
N PHE A 133 -6.70 -25.32 -13.50
CA PHE A 133 -5.43 -24.74 -13.92
C PHE A 133 -5.23 -24.85 -15.43
N VAL A 134 -4.76 -23.76 -16.03
CA VAL A 134 -4.46 -23.67 -17.46
C VAL A 134 -3.02 -23.18 -17.62
N VAL A 135 -2.30 -23.77 -18.58
CA VAL A 135 -1.00 -23.23 -19.02
C VAL A 135 -1.27 -22.06 -19.95
N VAL A 136 -0.87 -20.87 -19.53
CA VAL A 136 -1.03 -19.65 -20.30
C VAL A 136 0.30 -19.35 -21.00
N GLU A 137 0.26 -19.09 -22.30
CA GLU A 137 1.44 -18.63 -23.04
C GLU A 137 1.42 -17.12 -23.19
N ASP A 138 2.57 -16.52 -23.45
CA ASP A 138 2.69 -15.06 -23.60
C ASP A 138 1.83 -14.51 -24.74
N CYS A 139 1.79 -15.23 -25.86
CA CYS A 139 0.89 -14.92 -26.97
C CYS A 139 -0.58 -14.93 -26.52
N LEU A 140 -0.97 -15.93 -25.71
CA LEU A 140 -2.38 -16.14 -25.36
C LEU A 140 -2.92 -15.02 -24.48
N TRP A 141 -2.17 -14.60 -23.45
CA TRP A 141 -2.62 -13.49 -22.63
C TRP A 141 -2.53 -12.16 -23.38
N ALA A 142 -1.50 -11.93 -24.20
CA ALA A 142 -1.40 -10.71 -25.00
C ALA A 142 -2.55 -10.59 -26.02
N GLU A 143 -2.90 -11.68 -26.71
CA GLU A 143 -4.10 -11.76 -27.55
C GLU A 143 -5.37 -11.42 -26.77
N ALA A 144 -5.51 -11.98 -25.56
CA ALA A 144 -6.67 -11.73 -24.70
C ALA A 144 -6.81 -10.23 -24.37
N LEU A 145 -5.72 -9.52 -24.09
CA LEU A 145 -5.73 -8.10 -23.77
C LEU A 145 -6.09 -7.22 -24.98
N LEU A 146 -5.55 -7.54 -26.17
CA LEU A 146 -5.79 -6.75 -27.39
C LEU A 146 -7.22 -6.90 -27.94
N GLU A 147 -7.88 -8.03 -27.71
CA GLU A 147 -9.25 -8.26 -28.17
C GLU A 147 -10.26 -7.23 -27.63
N CYS A 148 -9.99 -6.59 -26.49
CA CYS A 148 -10.86 -5.53 -25.92
C CYS A 148 -10.96 -4.27 -26.80
N LYS A 149 -9.97 -3.99 -27.65
CA LYS A 149 -9.99 -2.83 -28.58
C LYS A 149 -11.01 -3.02 -29.71
N CYS A 150 -11.51 -4.25 -29.89
CA CYS A 150 -12.24 -4.64 -31.09
C CYS A 150 -13.74 -4.35 -31.07
N ASN A 151 -14.26 -3.67 -30.03
CA ASN A 151 -15.68 -3.31 -29.86
C ASN A 151 -16.68 -4.47 -29.97
N LYS A 152 -16.22 -5.72 -30.10
CA LYS A 152 -17.04 -6.91 -29.86
C LYS A 152 -17.40 -6.86 -28.40
N THR A 153 -18.70 -6.74 -28.12
CA THR A 153 -19.15 -6.75 -26.74
C THR A 153 -18.66 -8.05 -26.11
N LEU A 154 -18.12 -8.00 -24.88
CA LEU A 154 -17.78 -9.20 -24.10
C LEU A 154 -18.89 -10.26 -24.22
N LYS A 155 -20.14 -9.79 -24.26
CA LYS A 155 -21.36 -10.57 -24.52
C LYS A 155 -21.32 -11.46 -25.78
N GLU A 156 -20.83 -10.97 -26.92
CA GLU A 156 -20.68 -11.77 -28.14
C GLU A 156 -19.66 -12.89 -27.97
N GLN A 157 -18.52 -12.59 -27.34
CA GLN A 157 -17.51 -13.62 -27.07
C GLN A 157 -18.01 -14.65 -26.05
N TYR A 158 -18.78 -14.22 -25.06
CA TYR A 158 -19.44 -15.12 -24.11
C TYR A 158 -20.50 -16.00 -24.78
N SER A 159 -21.09 -15.57 -25.90
CA SER A 159 -22.09 -16.37 -26.62
C SER A 159 -21.47 -17.52 -27.42
N LEU A 160 -20.16 -17.45 -27.71
CA LEU A 160 -19.41 -18.52 -28.37
C LEU A 160 -18.95 -19.61 -27.40
N ILE A 161 -19.14 -19.39 -26.10
CA ILE A 161 -18.69 -20.33 -25.08
C ILE A 161 -19.82 -21.31 -24.79
N ASP A 162 -19.57 -22.58 -25.09
CA ASP A 162 -20.45 -23.65 -24.67
C ASP A 162 -20.18 -23.94 -23.19
N LYS A 163 -21.14 -23.53 -22.33
CA LYS A 163 -21.06 -23.70 -20.88
C LYS A 163 -21.43 -25.11 -20.43
N GLU A 164 -22.08 -25.89 -21.30
CA GLU A 164 -22.50 -27.26 -21.00
C GLU A 164 -21.43 -28.27 -21.38
N ASP A 165 -20.45 -27.87 -22.20
CA ASP A 165 -19.26 -28.66 -22.53
C ASP A 165 -18.43 -28.97 -21.28
N GLU A 166 -18.18 -30.26 -21.04
CA GLU A 166 -17.32 -30.77 -19.97
C GLU A 166 -15.88 -30.20 -20.06
N HIS A 167 -15.45 -29.78 -21.26
CA HIS A 167 -14.14 -29.22 -21.55
C HIS A 167 -14.16 -27.70 -21.75
N PHE A 168 -15.13 -26.98 -21.17
CA PHE A 168 -15.20 -25.51 -21.16
C PHE A 168 -13.85 -24.81 -20.90
N TYR A 169 -13.02 -25.37 -20.01
CA TYR A 169 -11.71 -24.85 -19.64
C TYR A 169 -10.64 -24.93 -20.76
N GLN A 170 -10.89 -25.72 -21.80
CA GLN A 170 -10.04 -25.84 -22.99
C GLN A 170 -10.48 -24.90 -24.12
N GLN A 171 -11.67 -24.31 -24.03
CA GLN A 171 -12.17 -23.39 -25.04
C GLN A 171 -11.37 -22.09 -25.00
N LYS A 172 -10.62 -21.79 -26.08
CA LYS A 172 -9.81 -20.56 -26.22
C LYS A 172 -10.58 -19.27 -25.84
N PRO A 173 -11.86 -19.08 -26.24
CA PRO A 173 -12.62 -17.89 -25.84
C PRO A 173 -12.87 -17.79 -24.32
N ALA A 174 -13.14 -18.92 -23.65
CA ALA A 174 -13.35 -18.96 -22.21
C ALA A 174 -12.06 -18.62 -21.45
N VAL A 175 -10.93 -19.19 -21.86
CA VAL A 175 -9.62 -18.90 -21.28
C VAL A 175 -9.26 -17.42 -21.44
N LYS A 176 -9.42 -16.85 -22.63
CA LYS A 176 -9.17 -15.41 -22.88
C LYS A 176 -10.07 -14.50 -22.05
N ALA A 177 -11.35 -14.85 -21.88
CA ALA A 177 -12.26 -14.11 -21.02
C ALA A 177 -11.79 -14.11 -19.56
N CYS A 178 -11.42 -15.28 -19.03
CA CYS A 178 -10.90 -15.39 -17.67
C CYS A 178 -9.58 -14.64 -17.47
N ILE A 179 -8.67 -14.66 -18.44
CA ILE A 179 -7.43 -13.87 -18.39
C ILE A 179 -7.77 -12.38 -18.23
N ARG A 180 -8.63 -11.84 -19.10
CA ARG A 180 -9.05 -10.42 -19.00
C ARG A 180 -9.72 -10.09 -17.69
N ASP A 181 -10.57 -10.97 -17.17
CA ASP A 181 -11.24 -10.73 -15.88
C ASP A 181 -10.24 -10.65 -14.73
N ASN A 182 -9.18 -11.46 -14.74
CA ASN A 182 -8.07 -11.34 -13.79
C ASN A 182 -7.38 -9.97 -13.92
N PHE A 183 -7.06 -9.53 -15.14
CA PHE A 183 -6.43 -8.22 -15.37
C PHE A 183 -7.36 -7.06 -14.96
N ASN A 184 -8.65 -7.09 -15.31
CA ASN A 184 -9.63 -6.09 -14.91
C ASN A 184 -9.73 -5.95 -13.39
N ARG A 185 -9.84 -7.07 -12.67
CA ARG A 185 -9.91 -7.08 -11.20
C ARG A 185 -8.61 -6.58 -10.58
N TYR A 186 -7.47 -6.95 -11.16
CA TYR A 186 -6.17 -6.44 -10.75
C TYR A 186 -6.06 -4.92 -10.91
N LEU A 187 -6.47 -4.37 -12.07
CA LEU A 187 -6.50 -2.91 -12.30
C LEU A 187 -7.45 -2.19 -11.33
N ASN A 188 -8.61 -2.77 -11.05
CA ASN A 188 -9.54 -2.24 -10.03
C ASN A 188 -8.89 -2.18 -8.64
N HIS A 189 -8.02 -3.13 -8.30
CA HIS A 189 -7.28 -3.07 -7.04
C HIS A 189 -6.17 -2.03 -7.06
N LEU A 190 -5.46 -1.87 -8.19
CA LEU A 190 -4.49 -0.77 -8.33
C LEU A 190 -5.17 0.59 -8.19
N GLN A 191 -6.35 0.78 -8.79
CA GLN A 191 -7.14 2.00 -8.64
C GLN A 191 -7.39 2.35 -7.16
N GLN A 192 -7.68 1.37 -6.30
CA GLN A 192 -7.92 1.61 -4.87
C GLN A 192 -6.71 2.24 -4.18
N PHE A 193 -5.49 1.87 -4.59
CA PHE A 193 -4.29 2.49 -4.04
C PHE A 193 -4.14 3.95 -4.43
N GLU A 194 -4.50 4.33 -5.66
CA GLU A 194 -4.53 5.75 -6.04
C GLU A 194 -5.53 6.53 -5.19
N LYS A 195 -6.74 5.98 -4.98
CA LYS A 195 -7.75 6.62 -4.11
C LYS A 195 -7.31 6.72 -2.66
N MET A 196 -6.46 5.81 -2.18
CA MET A 196 -5.85 5.89 -0.85
C MET A 196 -4.78 6.99 -0.75
N ILE A 197 -4.05 7.28 -1.82
CA ILE A 197 -3.12 8.42 -1.91
C ILE A 197 -3.91 9.73 -1.97
N GLU A 198 -4.92 9.82 -2.85
CA GLU A 198 -5.77 11.02 -3.00
C GLU A 198 -6.44 11.42 -1.67
N SER A 199 -6.96 10.45 -0.94
CA SER A 199 -7.57 10.66 0.38
C SER A 199 -6.57 10.89 1.52
N ARG A 200 -5.25 10.89 1.23
CA ARG A 200 -4.15 11.05 2.21
C ARG A 200 -4.14 10.01 3.32
N ILE A 201 -4.82 8.87 3.12
CA ILE A 201 -4.76 7.73 4.03
C ILE A 201 -3.34 7.14 4.01
N VAL A 202 -2.73 7.11 2.82
CA VAL A 202 -1.40 6.59 2.58
C VAL A 202 -0.53 7.63 1.86
N ASN A 203 0.75 7.66 2.22
CA ASN A 203 1.74 8.44 1.50
C ASN A 203 2.33 7.58 0.35
N GLN A 204 2.55 8.21 -0.80
CA GLN A 204 3.30 7.66 -1.92
C GLN A 204 4.57 6.93 -1.48
N GLU A 205 5.40 7.54 -0.63
CA GLU A 205 6.67 6.94 -0.21
C GLU A 205 6.49 5.59 0.50
N THR A 206 5.43 5.45 1.30
CA THR A 206 5.13 4.20 2.01
C THR A 206 4.59 3.13 1.06
N LEU A 207 3.83 3.54 0.04
CA LEU A 207 3.29 2.62 -0.95
C LEU A 207 4.35 2.15 -1.96
N LYS A 208 5.38 2.97 -2.22
CA LYS A 208 6.45 2.68 -3.19
C LYS A 208 7.07 1.30 -3.00
N ILE A 209 7.37 0.92 -1.77
CA ILE A 209 8.00 -0.37 -1.41
C ILE A 209 7.17 -1.56 -1.94
N TYR A 210 5.85 -1.39 -2.00
CA TYR A 210 4.92 -2.43 -2.43
C TYR A 210 4.65 -2.39 -3.93
N LEU A 211 4.58 -1.21 -4.54
CA LEU A 211 4.32 -1.06 -5.98
C LEU A 211 5.56 -1.27 -6.85
N GLU A 212 6.75 -0.96 -6.36
CA GLU A 212 7.99 -1.07 -7.13
C GLU A 212 8.23 -2.48 -7.67
N PRO A 213 8.10 -3.57 -6.88
CA PRO A 213 8.15 -4.94 -7.40
C PRO A 213 7.16 -5.19 -8.54
N TRP A 214 5.94 -4.63 -8.47
CA TRP A 214 4.93 -4.77 -9.52
C TRP A 214 5.29 -4.01 -10.79
N LEU A 215 5.82 -2.79 -10.67
CA LEU A 215 6.32 -2.04 -11.81
C LEU A 215 7.49 -2.76 -12.48
N GLU A 216 8.33 -3.44 -11.70
CA GLU A 216 9.38 -4.31 -12.25
C GLU A 216 8.81 -5.51 -13.00
N PHE A 217 7.74 -6.16 -12.52
CA PHE A 217 7.08 -7.25 -13.25
C PHE A 217 6.55 -6.79 -14.61
N ILE A 218 5.91 -5.62 -14.67
CA ILE A 218 5.44 -5.02 -15.93
C ILE A 218 6.63 -4.74 -16.86
N ASP A 219 7.75 -4.26 -16.31
CA ASP A 219 8.93 -3.96 -17.12
C ASP A 219 9.62 -5.22 -17.68
N ARG A 220 9.54 -6.33 -16.95
CA ARG A 220 10.04 -7.65 -17.33
C ARG A 220 9.08 -8.45 -18.22
N ALA A 221 7.86 -7.96 -18.47
CA ALA A 221 6.92 -8.61 -19.37
C ALA A 221 7.58 -8.89 -20.73
N ASN A 222 7.30 -10.07 -21.29
CA ASN A 222 8.06 -10.57 -22.42
C ASN A 222 8.00 -9.63 -23.65
N ASN A 223 9.15 -9.43 -24.29
CA ASN A 223 9.28 -8.77 -25.59
C ASN A 223 9.38 -9.80 -26.72
N GLY A 224 8.78 -10.98 -26.50
CA GLY A 224 8.90 -12.15 -27.36
C GLY A 224 8.10 -12.01 -28.65
N VAL A 225 7.36 -13.06 -28.98
CA VAL A 225 6.66 -13.15 -30.27
C VAL A 225 5.60 -12.06 -30.40
N SER A 226 5.63 -11.34 -31.53
CA SER A 226 4.62 -10.32 -31.82
C SER A 226 3.25 -10.96 -32.07
N VAL A 227 2.22 -10.32 -31.56
CA VAL A 227 0.82 -10.72 -31.67
C VAL A 227 0.09 -9.70 -32.54
N LYS A 228 -0.73 -10.15 -33.49
CA LYS A 228 -1.53 -9.26 -34.32
C LYS A 228 -2.82 -8.87 -33.61
N CYS A 229 -3.08 -7.57 -33.52
CA CYS A 229 -4.36 -7.05 -33.04
C CYS A 229 -5.45 -7.41 -34.06
N PRO A 230 -6.54 -8.08 -33.65
CA PRO A 230 -7.61 -8.47 -34.57
C PRO A 230 -8.32 -7.30 -35.26
N SER A 231 -8.31 -6.11 -34.66
CA SER A 231 -9.00 -4.93 -35.21
C SER A 231 -8.13 -4.01 -36.03
N SER A 232 -6.94 -3.65 -35.55
CA SER A 232 -6.05 -2.77 -36.30
C SER A 232 -5.16 -3.51 -37.28
N GLY A 233 -4.98 -4.83 -37.11
CA GLY A 233 -4.00 -5.62 -37.86
C GLY A 233 -2.55 -5.32 -37.50
N GLU A 234 -2.32 -4.38 -36.57
CA GLU A 234 -1.00 -4.00 -36.09
C GLU A 234 -0.39 -5.11 -35.25
N GLU A 235 0.93 -5.21 -35.30
CA GLU A 235 1.71 -6.15 -34.50
C GLU A 235 2.11 -5.50 -33.17
N TYR A 236 1.89 -6.25 -32.10
CA TYR A 236 2.13 -5.85 -30.73
C TYR A 236 3.05 -6.85 -30.04
N LEU A 237 4.10 -6.36 -29.37
CA LEU A 237 4.80 -7.20 -28.40
C LEU A 237 3.90 -7.44 -27.18
N PRO A 238 4.01 -8.57 -26.47
CA PRO A 238 3.21 -8.82 -25.27
C PRO A 238 3.30 -7.70 -24.23
N LYS A 239 4.50 -7.15 -24.00
CA LYS A 239 4.69 -5.95 -23.17
C LYS A 239 3.90 -4.74 -23.68
N GLN A 240 3.87 -4.49 -24.99
CA GLN A 240 3.11 -3.37 -25.55
C GLN A 240 1.60 -3.58 -25.38
N ALA A 241 1.11 -4.81 -25.62
CA ALA A 241 -0.29 -5.16 -25.38
C ALA A 241 -0.69 -4.94 -23.91
N LEU A 242 0.18 -5.32 -22.97
CA LEU A 242 -0.01 -5.05 -21.54
C LEU A 242 -0.07 -3.54 -21.26
N LEU A 243 0.93 -2.78 -21.72
CA LEU A 243 1.00 -1.34 -21.48
C LEU A 243 -0.21 -0.61 -22.09
N GLU A 244 -0.64 -1.00 -23.29
CA GLU A 244 -1.84 -0.45 -23.92
C GLU A 244 -3.08 -0.74 -23.08
N TYR A 245 -3.28 -2.00 -22.70
CA TYR A 245 -4.42 -2.41 -21.89
C TYR A 245 -4.48 -1.69 -20.53
N MET A 246 -3.33 -1.44 -19.91
CA MET A 246 -3.24 -0.71 -18.65
C MET A 246 -3.36 0.82 -18.81
N GLY A 247 -3.38 1.33 -20.05
CA GLY A 247 -3.35 2.77 -20.33
C GLY A 247 -2.00 3.42 -20.01
N LEU A 248 -0.90 2.67 -20.07
CA LEU A 248 0.44 3.15 -19.73
C LEU A 248 1.28 3.54 -20.95
N LEU A 249 0.76 3.40 -22.17
CA LEU A 249 1.41 3.94 -23.37
C LEU A 249 1.33 5.47 -23.37
N GLU A 250 2.49 6.11 -23.53
CA GLU A 250 2.63 7.58 -23.52
C GLU A 250 1.82 8.27 -24.61
N ASN A 251 1.64 7.61 -25.76
CA ASN A 251 0.95 8.16 -26.92
C ASN A 251 -0.58 8.02 -26.87
N THR A 252 -1.15 7.33 -25.86
CA THR A 252 -2.61 7.16 -25.78
C THR A 252 -3.28 8.42 -25.20
N PRO A 253 -4.18 9.08 -25.95
CA PRO A 253 -4.91 10.25 -25.48
C PRO A 253 -5.68 9.99 -24.19
N GLU A 254 -5.81 11.00 -23.33
CA GLU A 254 -6.49 10.84 -22.04
C GLU A 254 -8.00 10.62 -22.21
N GLU A 255 -8.60 11.11 -23.29
CA GLU A 255 -10.02 10.95 -23.62
C GLU A 255 -10.38 9.49 -23.94
N GLU A 256 -9.42 8.71 -24.43
CA GLU A 256 -9.62 7.30 -24.79
C GLU A 256 -9.49 6.36 -23.58
N LEU A 257 -8.95 6.86 -22.47
CA LEU A 257 -8.76 6.04 -21.28
C LEU A 257 -10.04 5.89 -20.46
N SER A 258 -10.30 4.66 -20.02
CA SER A 258 -11.28 4.41 -18.96
C SER A 258 -10.86 5.05 -17.64
N ILE A 259 -11.82 5.27 -16.73
CA ILE A 259 -11.57 5.84 -15.39
C ILE A 259 -10.51 5.04 -14.64
N ILE A 260 -10.58 3.70 -14.72
CA ILE A 260 -9.62 2.81 -14.08
C ILE A 260 -8.22 3.00 -14.67
N GLN A 261 -8.10 3.07 -16.00
CA GLN A 261 -6.81 3.30 -16.66
C GLN A 261 -6.22 4.67 -16.32
N LYS A 262 -7.05 5.72 -16.18
CA LYS A 262 -6.58 7.06 -15.73
C LYS A 262 -6.01 7.01 -14.33
N ASP A 263 -6.70 6.36 -13.41
CA ASP A 263 -6.24 6.20 -12.02
C ASP A 263 -4.96 5.36 -11.96
N VAL A 264 -4.87 4.27 -12.74
CA VAL A 264 -3.66 3.44 -12.84
C VAL A 264 -2.50 4.21 -13.46
N ARG A 265 -2.72 4.95 -14.56
CA ARG A 265 -1.72 5.83 -15.17
C ARG A 265 -1.21 6.86 -14.17
N THR A 266 -2.13 7.51 -13.45
CA THR A 266 -1.79 8.49 -12.41
C THR A 266 -0.95 7.84 -11.32
N LEU A 267 -1.39 6.70 -10.78
CA LEU A 267 -0.64 5.92 -9.79
C LEU A 267 0.78 5.63 -10.26
N VAL A 268 0.94 5.04 -11.45
CA VAL A 268 2.25 4.64 -11.99
C VAL A 268 3.16 5.85 -12.19
N SER A 269 2.62 6.94 -12.77
CA SER A 269 3.37 8.17 -13.05
C SER A 269 3.94 8.84 -11.80
N ARG A 270 3.32 8.63 -10.62
CA ARG A 270 3.88 9.07 -9.33
C ARG A 270 5.23 8.41 -9.03
N PHE A 271 5.39 7.15 -9.41
CA PHE A 271 6.56 6.35 -9.06
C PHE A 271 7.62 6.29 -10.17
N ARG A 272 7.21 6.39 -11.43
CA ARG A 272 8.11 6.26 -12.58
C ARG A 272 7.55 7.01 -13.80
N PRO A 273 8.37 7.72 -14.59
CA PRO A 273 7.91 8.35 -15.82
C PRO A 273 7.45 7.30 -16.84
N LEU A 274 6.37 7.56 -17.58
CA LEU A 274 5.81 6.61 -18.57
C LEU A 274 6.82 6.26 -19.68
N SER A 275 7.64 7.22 -20.09
CA SER A 275 8.70 7.04 -21.09
C SER A 275 9.74 5.98 -20.70
N SER A 276 9.85 5.65 -19.41
CA SER A 276 10.73 4.55 -18.98
C SER A 276 10.30 3.18 -19.54
N PHE A 277 9.00 2.95 -19.75
CA PHE A 277 8.49 1.70 -20.29
C PHE A 277 8.74 1.57 -21.80
N THR A 278 8.86 2.69 -22.52
CA THR A 278 9.06 2.74 -23.97
C THR A 278 10.54 2.83 -24.35
N SER A 279 11.42 3.26 -23.43
CA SER A 279 12.83 3.59 -23.68
C SER A 279 13.76 2.42 -24.04
N ARG A 280 13.30 1.16 -24.00
CA ARG A 280 14.12 -0.02 -24.28
C ARG A 280 13.44 -0.96 -25.26
N SER A 281 13.74 -0.82 -26.54
CA SER A 281 13.96 -1.94 -27.47
C SER A 281 14.07 -1.42 -28.90
N LYS A 282 15.30 -1.24 -29.38
CA LYS A 282 15.61 -1.45 -30.81
C LYS A 282 15.97 -2.93 -31.00
N GLN A 283 15.16 -3.86 -30.48
CA GLN A 283 15.36 -5.28 -30.77
C GLN A 283 14.65 -5.63 -32.06
N THR A 284 15.38 -6.31 -32.94
CA THR A 284 14.89 -6.92 -34.16
C THR A 284 13.83 -7.97 -33.81
N SER A 285 12.56 -7.63 -34.06
CA SER A 285 11.44 -8.57 -33.93
C SER A 285 11.63 -9.72 -34.91
N THR A 286 11.69 -10.95 -34.40
CA THR A 286 11.56 -12.16 -35.23
C THR A 286 10.09 -12.55 -35.22
N THR A 287 9.42 -12.40 -36.36
CA THR A 287 8.02 -12.81 -36.50
C THR A 287 7.96 -14.34 -36.51
N ILE A 288 7.63 -14.93 -35.36
CA ILE A 288 7.22 -16.33 -35.25
C ILE A 288 5.70 -16.30 -35.21
N GLN A 289 5.00 -17.11 -36.01
CA GLN A 289 3.55 -17.23 -35.83
C GLN A 289 3.31 -18.01 -34.55
N CYS A 290 2.52 -17.47 -33.61
CA CYS A 290 2.09 -18.21 -32.43
C CYS A 290 1.28 -19.42 -32.94
N GLU A 291 1.90 -20.60 -32.96
CA GLU A 291 1.24 -21.83 -33.35
C GLU A 291 0.08 -22.12 -32.39
N THR A 292 -0.95 -22.75 -32.93
CA THR A 292 -2.22 -22.99 -32.26
C THR A 292 -2.00 -23.83 -31.00
N LEU A 293 -2.73 -23.47 -29.92
CA LEU A 293 -2.82 -24.19 -28.63
C LEU A 293 -2.63 -25.70 -28.85
N THR A 294 -1.41 -26.18 -28.60
CA THR A 294 -1.14 -27.61 -28.67
C THR A 294 -1.50 -28.15 -27.32
N THR A 295 -2.65 -28.82 -27.22
CA THR A 295 -3.07 -29.48 -25.99
C THR A 295 -2.00 -30.49 -25.60
N VAL A 296 -1.14 -30.13 -24.64
CA VAL A 296 -0.23 -31.08 -24.02
C VAL A 296 -1.09 -32.06 -23.24
N GLN A 297 -1.47 -33.17 -23.88
CA GLN A 297 -2.00 -34.32 -23.16
C GLN A 297 -0.91 -34.77 -22.20
N SER A 298 -1.09 -34.40 -20.94
CA SER A 298 -0.28 -34.86 -19.83
C SER A 298 -0.43 -36.38 -19.70
N GLN A 299 0.44 -37.13 -20.38
CA GLN A 299 0.79 -38.50 -19.97
C GLN A 299 1.70 -38.39 -18.75
N VAL A 300 1.13 -38.03 -17.61
CA VAL A 300 1.77 -38.26 -16.32
C VAL A 300 1.15 -39.54 -15.77
N VAL A 301 1.90 -40.63 -15.95
CA VAL A 301 1.74 -41.90 -15.22
C VAL A 301 2.34 -41.73 -13.83
#